data_AF-A0A2V7L6H6-F1
#
_entry.id   AF-A0A2V7L6H6-F1
#
_cell.length_a   1.000
_cell.length_b   1.000
_cell.length_c   1.000
_cell.angle_alpha   90.00
_cell.angle_beta   90.00
_cell.angle_gamma   90.00
#
_symmetry.space_group_name_H-M   'P 1'
#
loop_
_entity.id
_entity.type
_entity.pdbx_description
1 polymer ?
#
loop_
_entity_poly.entity_id
_entity_poly.type
_entity_poly.pdbx_seq_one_letter_code
_entity_poly.pdbx_strand_id
1 'polypeptide(L)'
;MVWLRLVHIVAGIVWVGSAVFGALFLFPTARAAGAEGGRFIERLMRRVGPAMGIAMLLTVIPGFIMYGRLSAGFNRAWVTSRPGLALGAGAVAAILAVLVGAAVNAPAGAKMAVLRKSFEAQGGVPTATQAAQLQTLQSRVERGAQVVAALLLIAAGTMAVARYL
;
A
#
# COMPACT_ATOMS: atom_id res chain seq x y z
N MET A 1 -14.80 -20.65 5.68
CA MET A 1 -15.13 -19.57 4.72
C MET A 1 -15.48 -18.27 5.42
N VAL A 2 -16.37 -18.29 6.42
CA VAL A 2 -16.78 -17.08 7.16
C VAL A 2 -15.59 -16.36 7.82
N TRP A 3 -14.76 -17.06 8.59
CA TRP A 3 -13.60 -16.45 9.27
C TRP A 3 -12.57 -15.85 8.32
N LEU A 4 -12.23 -16.56 7.24
CA LEU A 4 -11.30 -16.04 6.21
C LEU A 4 -11.84 -14.75 5.58
N ARG A 5 -13.14 -14.71 5.30
CA ARG A 5 -13.82 -13.54 4.74
C ARG A 5 -13.80 -12.37 5.72
N LEU A 6 -14.11 -12.62 7.00
CA LEU A 6 -14.11 -11.58 8.02
C LEU A 6 -12.71 -10.96 8.17
N VAL A 7 -11.68 -11.79 8.33
CA VAL A 7 -10.28 -11.31 8.46
C VAL A 7 -9.86 -10.53 7.22
N HIS A 8 -10.12 -11.08 6.03
CA HIS A 8 -9.82 -10.41 4.75
C HIS A 8 -10.43 -9.01 4.66
N ILE A 9 -11.73 -8.90 4.97
CA ILE A 9 -12.47 -7.64 4.82
C ILE A 9 -12.02 -6.62 5.87
N VAL A 10 -11.95 -7.02 7.14
CA VAL A 10 -11.59 -6.09 8.23
C VAL A 10 -10.16 -5.59 8.06
N ALA A 11 -9.21 -6.48 7.77
CA ALA A 11 -7.83 -6.08 7.47
C ALA A 11 -7.76 -5.23 6.20
N GLY A 12 -8.55 -5.58 5.18
CA GLY A 12 -8.64 -4.85 3.92
C GLY A 12 -9.15 -3.42 4.10
N ILE A 13 -10.15 -3.21 4.95
CA ILE A 13 -10.65 -1.87 5.28
C ILE A 13 -9.53 -1.00 5.86
N VAL A 14 -8.78 -1.53 6.82
CA VAL A 14 -7.66 -0.81 7.44
C VAL A 14 -6.58 -0.50 6.40
N TRP A 15 -6.20 -1.50 5.60
CA TRP A 15 -5.12 -1.36 4.62
C TRP A 15 -5.49 -0.41 3.46
N VAL A 16 -6.62 -0.65 2.79
CA VAL A 16 -7.10 0.17 1.67
C VAL A 16 -7.42 1.58 2.15
N GLY A 17 -8.16 1.72 3.26
CA GLY A 17 -8.52 3.02 3.82
C GLY A 17 -7.29 3.86 4.18
N SER A 18 -6.29 3.25 4.83
CA SER A 18 -5.04 3.94 5.18
C SER A 18 -4.21 4.32 3.95
N ALA A 19 -4.19 3.47 2.92
CA ALA A 19 -3.48 3.78 1.68
C ALA A 19 -4.12 4.97 0.94
N VAL A 20 -5.45 4.98 0.83
CA VAL A 20 -6.21 6.07 0.22
C VAL A 20 -6.04 7.36 1.02
N PHE A 21 -6.23 7.31 2.34
CA PHE A 21 -6.00 8.47 3.22
C PHE A 21 -4.56 8.99 3.14
N GLY A 22 -3.61 8.05 3.14
CA GLY A 22 -2.17 8.27 2.97
C GLY A 22 -1.88 9.10 1.73
N ALA A 23 -2.32 8.59 0.59
CA ALA A 23 -2.04 9.15 -0.73
C ALA A 23 -2.72 10.50 -0.98
N LEU A 24 -3.98 10.65 -0.55
CA LEU A 24 -4.79 11.82 -0.90
C LEU A 24 -4.63 12.99 0.08
N PHE A 25 -4.40 12.69 1.36
CA PHE A 25 -4.44 13.73 2.41
C PHE A 25 -3.13 13.79 3.18
N LEU A 26 -2.69 12.66 3.73
CA LEU A 26 -1.57 12.63 4.68
C LEU A 26 -0.24 13.06 4.05
N PHE A 27 0.19 12.42 2.95
CA PHE A 27 1.46 12.75 2.31
C PHE A 27 1.47 14.15 1.68
N PRO A 28 0.42 14.58 0.93
CA PRO A 28 0.37 15.95 0.41
C PRO A 28 0.43 17.01 1.51
N THR A 29 -0.30 16.82 2.61
CA THR A 29 -0.28 17.75 3.75
C THR A 29 1.08 17.78 4.44
N ALA A 30 1.69 16.62 4.66
CA ALA A 30 3.03 16.55 5.25
C ALA A 30 4.09 17.22 4.37
N ARG A 31 3.97 17.13 3.05
CA ARG A 31 4.85 17.83 2.12
C ARG A 31 4.66 19.34 2.18
N ALA A 32 3.41 19.82 2.25
CA ALA A 32 3.12 21.25 2.40
C ALA A 32 3.69 21.82 3.71
N ALA A 33 3.76 21.01 4.77
CA ALA A 33 4.37 21.37 6.05
C ALA A 33 5.92 21.28 6.06
N GLY A 34 6.56 20.99 4.92
CA GLY A 34 8.02 20.99 4.77
C GLY A 34 8.75 20.02 5.71
N ALA A 35 9.80 20.52 6.38
CA ALA A 35 10.68 19.69 7.21
C ALA A 35 9.97 19.08 8.44
N GLU A 36 8.99 19.78 9.01
CA GLU A 36 8.23 19.27 10.16
C GLU A 36 7.32 18.11 9.76
N GLY A 37 6.58 18.25 8.65
CA GLY A 37 5.76 17.18 8.11
C GLY A 37 6.60 15.95 7.74
N GLY A 38 7.79 16.15 7.16
CA GLY A 38 8.73 15.07 6.88
C GLY A 38 9.20 14.29 8.11
N ARG A 39 9.41 14.98 9.25
CA ARG A 39 9.76 14.36 10.55
C ARG A 39 8.57 13.65 11.17
N PHE A 40 7.37 14.23 11.07
CA PHE A 40 6.13 13.61 11.54
C PHE A 40 5.86 12.28 10.82
N ILE A 41 5.92 12.27 9.48
CA ILE A 41 5.71 11.05 8.68
C ILE A 41 6.70 9.96 9.07
N GLU A 42 7.96 10.29 9.32
CA GLU A 42 8.94 9.29 9.72
C GLU A 42 8.59 8.62 11.05
N ARG A 43 8.26 9.42 12.06
CA ARG A 43 7.86 8.91 13.38
C ARG A 43 6.60 8.07 13.27
N LEU A 44 5.63 8.53 12.46
CA LEU A 44 4.40 7.81 12.19
C LEU A 44 4.67 6.46 11.52
N MET A 45 5.50 6.41 10.48
CA MET A 45 5.79 5.20 9.71
C MET A 45 6.53 4.14 10.53
N ARG A 46 7.27 4.49 11.58
CA ARG A 46 7.86 3.50 12.52
C ARG A 46 6.80 2.67 13.25
N ARG A 47 5.61 3.21 13.45
CA ARG A 47 4.48 2.51 14.09
C ARG A 47 3.49 1.95 13.07
N VAL A 48 3.15 2.76 12.07
CA VAL A 48 2.15 2.41 11.05
C VAL A 48 2.70 1.43 10.03
N GLY A 49 3.99 1.47 9.71
CA GLY A 49 4.62 0.57 8.73
C GLY A 49 4.41 -0.92 9.04
N PRO A 50 4.80 -1.41 10.23
CA PRO A 50 4.53 -2.79 10.62
C PRO A 50 3.05 -3.14 10.62
N ALA A 51 2.18 -2.25 11.13
CA ALA A 51 0.74 -2.46 11.16
C ALA A 51 0.14 -2.57 9.74
N MET A 52 0.60 -1.75 8.78
CA MET A 52 0.21 -1.83 7.38
C MET A 52 0.69 -3.12 6.72
N GLY A 53 1.90 -3.59 7.06
CA GLY A 53 2.40 -4.89 6.60
C GLY A 53 1.53 -6.05 7.09
N ILE A 54 1.17 -6.05 8.37
CA ILE A 54 0.26 -7.05 8.97
C ILE A 54 -1.12 -6.98 8.32
N ALA A 55 -1.71 -5.79 8.18
CA ALA A 55 -3.00 -5.61 7.53
C ALA A 55 -2.97 -6.08 6.07
N MET A 56 -1.90 -5.80 5.33
CA MET A 56 -1.69 -6.33 3.98
C MET A 56 -1.68 -7.86 3.96
N LEU A 57 -0.91 -8.51 4.82
CA LEU A 57 -0.83 -9.98 4.86
C LEU A 57 -2.17 -10.62 5.25
N LEU A 58 -2.85 -10.07 6.25
CA LEU A 58 -4.18 -10.51 6.70
C LEU A 58 -5.27 -10.24 5.66
N THR A 59 -5.04 -9.33 4.71
CA THR A 59 -5.92 -9.16 3.56
C THR A 59 -5.57 -10.19 2.48
N VAL A 60 -4.33 -10.18 2.01
CA VAL A 60 -3.91 -10.90 0.81
C VAL A 60 -3.98 -12.41 1.00
N ILE A 61 -3.46 -12.96 2.09
CA ILE A 61 -3.38 -14.42 2.30
C ILE A 61 -4.78 -15.05 2.39
N PRO A 62 -5.71 -14.58 3.24
CA PRO A 62 -7.06 -15.12 3.26
C PRO A 62 -7.80 -14.94 1.93
N GLY A 63 -7.54 -13.83 1.22
CA GLY A 63 -8.09 -13.58 -0.12
C GLY A 63 -7.73 -14.68 -1.11
N PHE A 64 -6.44 -15.02 -1.21
CA PHE A 64 -5.96 -16.11 -2.07
C PHE A 64 -6.53 -17.46 -1.67
N ILE A 65 -6.57 -17.78 -0.37
CA ILE A 65 -7.14 -19.05 0.10
C ILE A 65 -8.63 -19.14 -0.28
N MET A 66 -9.39 -18.06 -0.12
CA MET A 66 -10.80 -18.02 -0.50
C MET A 66 -10.98 -18.18 -2.02
N TYR A 67 -10.19 -17.48 -2.84
CA TYR A 67 -10.28 -17.57 -4.29
C TYR A 67 -9.97 -18.99 -4.78
N GLY A 68 -8.92 -19.63 -4.25
CA GLY A 68 -8.58 -21.03 -4.56
C GLY A 68 -9.70 -22.01 -4.19
N ARG A 69 -10.38 -21.79 -3.06
CA ARG A 69 -11.53 -22.62 -2.64
C ARG A 69 -12.76 -22.40 -3.51
N LEU A 70 -13.11 -21.15 -3.82
CA LEU A 70 -14.26 -20.83 -4.68
C LEU A 70 -14.09 -21.35 -6.11
N SER A 71 -12.85 -21.32 -6.61
CA SER A 71 -12.51 -21.77 -7.96
C SER A 71 -12.29 -23.27 -8.08
N ALA A 72 -12.50 -24.05 -7.01
CA ALA A 72 -12.17 -25.49 -6.95
C ALA A 72 -10.73 -25.78 -7.44
N GLY A 73 -9.76 -24.96 -7.00
CA GLY A 73 -8.37 -25.06 -7.42
C GLY A 73 -8.07 -24.45 -8.78
N PHE A 74 -8.60 -23.25 -9.06
CA PHE A 74 -8.42 -22.51 -10.32
C PHE A 74 -9.00 -23.23 -11.55
N ASN A 75 -10.14 -23.90 -11.38
CA ASN A 75 -10.89 -24.46 -12.49
C ASN A 75 -11.18 -23.37 -13.54
N ARG A 76 -10.82 -23.65 -14.80
CA ARG A 76 -10.91 -22.70 -15.90
C ARG A 76 -12.31 -22.11 -16.05
N ALA A 77 -13.36 -22.95 -15.99
CA ALA A 77 -14.74 -22.50 -16.18
C ALA A 77 -15.17 -21.49 -15.11
N TRP A 78 -14.70 -21.68 -13.87
CA TRP A 78 -15.00 -20.75 -12.79
C TRP A 78 -14.17 -19.47 -12.91
N VAL A 79 -12.86 -19.56 -13.17
CA VAL A 79 -11.97 -18.39 -13.27
C VAL A 79 -12.33 -17.49 -14.44
N THR A 80 -12.86 -18.04 -15.54
CA THR A 80 -13.35 -17.25 -16.68
C THR A 80 -14.81 -16.84 -16.56
N SER A 81 -15.51 -17.21 -15.48
CA SER A 81 -16.86 -16.70 -15.20
C SER A 81 -16.81 -15.21 -14.85
N ARG A 82 -17.94 -14.49 -14.99
CA ARG A 82 -18.02 -13.07 -14.63
C ARG A 82 -17.58 -12.76 -13.18
N PRO A 83 -18.08 -13.46 -12.14
CA PRO A 83 -17.61 -13.22 -10.77
C PRO A 83 -16.15 -13.64 -10.58
N GLY A 84 -15.71 -14.71 -11.25
CA GLY A 84 -14.31 -15.16 -11.24
C GLY A 84 -13.35 -14.10 -11.79
N LEU A 85 -13.68 -13.51 -12.94
CA LEU A 85 -12.90 -12.44 -13.56
C LEU A 85 -12.86 -11.16 -12.70
N ALA A 86 -13.97 -10.77 -12.08
CA ALA A 86 -14.00 -9.60 -11.20
C ALA A 86 -13.11 -9.78 -9.95
N LEU A 87 -13.24 -10.94 -9.28
CA LEU A 87 -12.38 -11.29 -8.14
C LEU A 87 -10.90 -11.44 -8.56
N GLY A 88 -10.64 -12.03 -9.73
CA GLY A 88 -9.31 -12.19 -10.29
C GLY A 88 -8.64 -10.85 -10.62
N ALA A 89 -9.38 -9.93 -11.26
CA ALA A 89 -8.91 -8.58 -11.53
C ALA A 89 -8.57 -7.83 -10.23
N GLY A 90 -9.40 -7.99 -9.19
CA GLY A 90 -9.11 -7.41 -7.88
C GLY A 90 -7.87 -8.01 -7.21
N ALA A 91 -7.67 -9.32 -7.33
CA ALA A 91 -6.47 -10.00 -6.85
C ALA A 91 -5.21 -9.48 -7.57
N VAL A 92 -5.25 -9.36 -8.91
CA VAL A 92 -4.13 -8.80 -9.70
C VAL A 92 -3.83 -7.37 -9.27
N ALA A 93 -4.85 -6.52 -9.13
CA ALA A 93 -4.65 -5.13 -8.68
C ALA A 93 -4.02 -5.05 -7.28
N ALA A 94 -4.46 -5.89 -6.34
CA ALA A 94 -3.87 -5.97 -5.00
C ALA A 94 -2.40 -6.45 -5.03
N ILE A 95 -2.06 -7.44 -5.87
CA ILE A 95 -0.68 -7.90 -6.05
C ILE A 95 0.20 -6.77 -6.59
N LEU A 96 -0.26 -6.06 -7.62
CA LEU A 96 0.46 -4.92 -8.18
C LEU A 96 0.68 -3.83 -7.12
N ALA A 97 -0.31 -3.58 -6.25
CA ALA A 97 -0.17 -2.64 -5.14
C ALA A 97 0.92 -3.09 -4.15
N VAL A 98 0.98 -4.38 -3.81
CA VAL A 98 2.05 -4.95 -2.98
C VAL A 98 3.41 -4.75 -3.65
N LEU A 99 3.52 -5.03 -4.95
CA LEU A 99 4.77 -4.87 -5.70
C LEU A 99 5.24 -3.42 -5.72
N VAL A 100 4.37 -2.44 -5.95
CA VAL A 100 4.72 -1.03 -5.87
C VAL A 100 5.17 -0.65 -4.45
N GLY A 101 4.44 -1.11 -3.43
CA GLY A 101 4.81 -0.90 -2.03
C GLY A 101 6.22 -1.43 -1.70
N ALA A 102 6.51 -2.67 -2.10
CA ALA A 102 7.75 -3.36 -1.77
C ALA A 102 8.95 -2.94 -2.65
N ALA A 103 8.74 -2.68 -3.94
CA ALA A 103 9.82 -2.39 -4.89
C ALA A 103 10.05 -0.89 -5.13
N VAL A 104 9.07 -0.03 -4.84
CA VAL A 104 9.17 1.42 -5.03
C VAL A 104 9.21 2.16 -3.70
N ASN A 105 8.20 1.95 -2.84
CA ASN A 105 8.05 2.76 -1.63
C ASN A 105 9.03 2.35 -0.53
N ALA A 106 9.15 1.05 -0.23
CA ALA A 106 10.03 0.57 0.83
C ALA A 106 11.51 0.93 0.60
N PRO A 107 12.10 0.74 -0.61
CA PRO A 107 13.49 1.12 -0.85
C PRO A 107 13.69 2.63 -0.83
N ALA A 108 12.73 3.42 -1.34
CA ALA A 108 12.80 4.87 -1.27
C ALA A 108 12.75 5.38 0.18
N GLY A 109 11.85 4.83 1.01
CA GLY A 109 11.78 5.13 2.44
C GLY A 109 13.04 4.74 3.20
N ALA A 110 13.63 3.58 2.89
CA ALA A 110 14.90 3.16 3.50
C ALA A 110 16.05 4.11 3.13
N LYS A 111 16.17 4.50 1.86
CA LYS A 111 17.16 5.50 1.40
C LYS A 111 16.96 6.85 2.08
N MET A 112 15.72 7.29 2.27
CA MET A 112 15.42 8.52 3.01
C MET A 112 15.90 8.42 4.46
N ALA A 113 15.65 7.30 5.14
CA ALA A 113 16.08 7.11 6.52
C ALA A 113 17.62 7.12 6.66
N VAL A 114 18.34 6.48 5.72
CA VAL A 114 19.80 6.51 5.68
C VAL A 114 20.33 7.93 5.43
N LEU A 115 19.74 8.64 4.46
CA LEU A 115 20.14 10.00 4.13
C LEU A 115 19.88 10.97 5.29
N ARG A 116 18.80 10.80 6.06
CA ARG A 116 18.55 11.61 7.25
C ARG A 116 19.58 11.41 8.34
N LYS A 117 19.92 10.15 8.63
CA LYS A 117 20.96 9.83 9.61
C LYS A 117 22.31 10.43 9.24
N SER A 118 22.63 10.55 7.95
CA SER A 118 23.95 11.06 7.53
C SER A 118 24.13 12.55 7.83
N PHE A 119 23.10 13.38 7.70
CA PHE A 119 23.20 14.80 8.06
C PHE A 119 22.79 15.10 9.51
N GLU A 120 22.02 14.24 10.18
CA GLU A 120 21.89 14.29 11.65
C GLU A 120 23.27 14.18 12.32
N ALA A 121 24.15 13.34 11.78
CA ALA A 121 25.55 13.24 12.23
C ALA A 121 26.42 14.48 11.89
N GLN A 122 25.97 15.35 10.98
CA GLN A 122 26.68 16.55 10.51
C GLN A 122 26.11 17.85 11.11
N GLY A 123 25.38 17.76 12.23
CA GLY A 123 24.76 18.93 12.88
C GLY A 123 23.32 19.22 12.46
N GLY A 124 22.68 18.30 11.72
CA GLY A 124 21.25 18.33 11.42
C GLY A 124 20.83 19.20 10.24
N VAL A 125 21.75 19.93 9.61
CA VAL A 125 21.48 20.78 8.45
C VAL A 125 21.88 20.05 7.16
N PRO A 126 20.92 19.62 6.32
CA PRO A 126 21.24 18.98 5.06
C PRO A 126 21.86 19.97 4.07
N THR A 127 22.87 19.54 3.33
CA THR A 127 23.40 20.29 2.17
C THR A 127 22.34 20.44 1.08
N ALA A 128 22.50 21.40 0.17
CA ALA A 128 21.58 21.58 -0.95
C ALA A 128 21.38 20.31 -1.78
N THR A 129 22.44 19.52 -1.98
CA THR A 129 22.39 18.24 -2.70
C THR A 129 21.61 17.17 -1.92
N GLN A 130 21.82 17.07 -0.61
CA GLN A 130 21.08 16.14 0.26
C GLN A 130 19.59 16.49 0.33
N ALA A 131 19.26 17.80 0.41
CA ALA A 131 17.89 18.27 0.39
C ALA A 131 17.18 17.91 -0.93
N ALA A 132 17.83 18.09 -2.08
CA ALA A 132 17.30 17.71 -3.39
C ALA A 132 17.09 16.19 -3.53
N GLN A 133 18.02 15.39 -3.00
CA GLN A 133 17.89 13.93 -2.96
C GLN A 133 16.71 13.48 -2.10
N LEU A 134 16.53 14.08 -0.91
CA LEU A 134 15.37 13.81 -0.05
C LEU A 134 14.06 14.12 -0.76
N GLN A 135 13.96 15.29 -1.40
CA GLN A 135 12.76 15.70 -2.11
C GLN A 135 12.42 14.74 -3.26
N THR A 136 13.43 14.27 -3.99
CA THR A 136 13.26 13.28 -5.06
C THR A 136 12.71 11.97 -4.51
N LEU A 137 13.27 11.46 -3.39
CA LEU A 137 12.79 10.24 -2.76
C LEU A 137 11.38 10.40 -2.19
N GLN A 138 11.05 11.53 -1.56
CA GLN A 138 9.71 11.84 -1.08
C GLN A 138 8.69 11.83 -2.23
N SER A 139 9.00 12.49 -3.35
CA SER A 139 8.12 12.51 -4.52
C SER A 139 7.88 11.11 -5.09
N ARG A 140 8.89 10.22 -5.02
CA ARG A 140 8.77 8.83 -5.45
C ARG A 140 7.84 8.03 -4.54
N VAL A 141 7.95 8.20 -3.22
CA VAL A 141 7.05 7.57 -2.24
C VAL A 141 5.61 8.08 -2.42
N GLU A 142 5.43 9.39 -2.62
CA GLU A 142 4.11 10.01 -2.87
C GLU A 142 3.44 9.43 -4.10
N ARG A 143 4.12 9.44 -5.25
CA ARG A 143 3.59 8.88 -6.50
C ARG A 143 3.29 7.39 -6.37
N GLY A 144 4.19 6.64 -5.74
CA GLY A 144 3.98 5.22 -5.47
C GLY A 144 2.76 4.99 -4.57
N ALA A 145 2.55 5.82 -3.55
CA ALA A 145 1.36 5.76 -2.69
C ALA A 145 0.07 6.05 -3.47
N GLN A 146 0.07 7.02 -4.39
CA GLN A 146 -1.07 7.31 -5.26
C GLN A 146 -1.41 6.13 -6.18
N VAL A 147 -0.40 5.51 -6.80
CA VAL A 147 -0.59 4.31 -7.62
C VAL A 147 -1.15 3.15 -6.78
N VAL A 148 -0.61 2.93 -5.59
CA VAL A 148 -1.10 1.91 -4.65
C VAL A 148 -2.56 2.19 -4.28
N ALA A 149 -2.91 3.42 -3.93
CA ALA A 149 -4.29 3.79 -3.59
C ALA A 149 -5.26 3.53 -4.76
N ALA A 150 -4.89 3.90 -5.99
CA ALA A 150 -5.71 3.63 -7.17
C ALA A 150 -5.92 2.13 -7.41
N LEU A 151 -4.84 1.33 -7.33
CA LEU A 151 -4.91 -0.13 -7.48
C LEU A 151 -5.78 -0.77 -6.41
N LEU A 152 -5.68 -0.31 -5.15
CA LEU A 152 -6.47 -0.83 -4.05
C LEU A 152 -7.95 -0.42 -4.14
N LEU A 153 -8.26 0.76 -4.67
CA LEU A 153 -9.63 1.17 -4.98
C LEU A 153 -10.23 0.30 -6.09
N ILE A 154 -9.46 -0.01 -7.14
CA ILE A 154 -9.87 -0.97 -8.18
C ILE A 154 -10.13 -2.33 -7.55
N ALA A 155 -9.22 -2.83 -6.72
CA ALA A 155 -9.35 -4.13 -6.06
C ALA A 155 -10.61 -4.20 -5.18
N ALA A 156 -10.84 -3.21 -4.33
CA ALA A 156 -12.03 -3.14 -3.50
C ALA A 156 -13.32 -3.04 -4.34
N GLY A 157 -13.30 -2.21 -5.39
CA GLY A 157 -14.44 -2.00 -6.29
C GLY A 157 -14.85 -3.27 -7.03
N THR A 158 -13.90 -3.96 -7.67
CA THR A 158 -14.21 -5.20 -8.41
C THR A 158 -14.71 -6.31 -7.47
N MET A 159 -14.12 -6.45 -6.28
CA MET A 159 -14.57 -7.42 -5.28
C MET A 159 -15.96 -7.10 -4.72
N ALA A 160 -16.29 -5.83 -4.52
CA ALA A 160 -17.61 -5.39 -4.05
C ALA A 160 -18.71 -5.69 -5.08
N VAL A 161 -18.40 -5.55 -6.37
CA VAL A 161 -19.34 -5.78 -7.46
C VAL A 161 -19.45 -7.27 -7.83
N ALA A 162 -18.41 -8.08 -7.59
CA ALA A 162 -18.37 -9.49 -7.99
C ALA A 162 -19.57 -10.33 -7.53
N ARG A 163 -20.20 -10.00 -6.39
CA ARG A 163 -21.39 -10.72 -5.91
C ARG A 163 -22.66 -10.51 -6.75
N TYR A 164 -22.65 -9.52 -7.64
CA TYR A 164 -23.79 -9.15 -8.50
C TYR A 164 -23.59 -9.58 -9.96
N LEU A 165 -22.49 -10.28 -10.26
CA LEU A 165 -22.07 -10.66 -11.61
C LEU A 165 -22.29 -12.14 -11.91
#